data_AF-A0A535WUD9-F1
#
_entry.id   AF-A0A535WUD9-F1
#
_cell.length_a   1.000
_cell.length_b   1.000
_cell.length_c   1.000
_cell.angle_alpha   90.00
_cell.angle_beta   90.00
_cell.angle_gamma   90.00
#
_symmetry.space_group_name_H-M   'P 1'
#
loop_
_entity.id
_entity.type
_entity.pdbx_description
1 polymer ?
#
loop_
_entity_poly.entity_id
_entity_poly.type
_entity_poly.pdbx_seq_one_letter_code
_entity_poly.pdbx_strand_id
1 'polypeptide(L)'
;MTKPEVVAAILWLSLTAYAVLAGADFGGGLWDLLAIGPRAADQRQAIAEAMGPVWEANHVWLIFMIVGLFTAFPSTFGILALALYLPLTIAMTGIVLRGAAFAFRGHAQEAAGPLSPWGAIFGAASSITPFFLGTAAAAVVSGSIKVTGGRLASDFTAGWATPYGGLVGAFAVAICAYLAATYL
;
A
#
# COMPACT_ATOMS: atom_id res chain seq x y z
N MET A 1 -29.46 7.79 6.41
CA MET A 1 -28.23 7.09 6.80
C MET A 1 -28.14 7.11 8.31
N THR A 2 -27.87 5.96 8.92
CA THR A 2 -27.60 5.85 10.36
C THR A 2 -26.20 6.40 10.69
N LYS A 3 -25.94 6.78 11.96
CA LYS A 3 -24.60 7.23 12.39
C LYS A 3 -23.46 6.27 11.99
N PRO A 4 -23.56 4.94 12.18
CA PRO A 4 -22.49 4.03 11.76
C PRO A 4 -22.30 3.97 10.24
N GLU A 5 -23.36 4.09 9.44
CA GLU A 5 -23.25 4.16 7.97
C GLU A 5 -22.49 5.40 7.51
N VAL A 6 -22.74 6.56 8.14
CA VAL A 6 -22.02 7.80 7.81
C VAL A 6 -20.53 7.65 8.13
N VAL A 7 -20.18 7.09 9.29
CA VAL A 7 -18.78 6.86 9.64
C VAL A 7 -18.12 5.86 8.68
N ALA A 8 -18.81 4.75 8.37
CA ALA A 8 -18.30 3.79 7.40
C ALA A 8 -18.05 4.41 6.01
N ALA A 9 -18.94 5.31 5.55
CA ALA A 9 -18.77 6.03 4.30
C ALA A 9 -17.55 6.97 4.33
N ILE A 10 -17.31 7.67 5.45
CA ILE A 10 -16.12 8.52 5.64
C ILE A 10 -14.83 7.70 5.62
N LEU A 11 -14.82 6.54 6.30
CA LEU A 11 -13.68 5.62 6.29
C LEU A 11 -13.42 5.06 4.89
N TRP A 12 -14.48 4.70 4.17
CA TRP A 12 -14.39 4.26 2.77
C TRP A 12 -13.83 5.35 1.86
N LEU A 13 -14.24 6.60 2.05
CA LEU A 13 -13.67 7.75 1.32
C LEU A 13 -12.18 7.89 1.61
N SER A 14 -11.76 7.76 2.88
CA SER A 14 -10.34 7.82 3.25
C SER A 14 -9.52 6.69 2.61
N LEU A 15 -10.03 5.46 2.64
CA LEU A 15 -9.39 4.32 1.97
C LEU A 15 -9.30 4.54 0.46
N THR A 16 -10.34 5.10 -0.15
CA THR A 16 -10.36 5.44 -1.58
C THR A 16 -9.34 6.53 -1.91
N ALA A 17 -9.28 7.59 -1.11
CA ALA A 17 -8.29 8.66 -1.25
C ALA A 17 -6.86 8.10 -1.14
N TYR A 18 -6.61 7.22 -0.17
CA TYR A 18 -5.33 6.53 -0.05
C TYR A 18 -5.03 5.70 -1.31
N ALA A 19 -5.97 4.90 -1.78
CA ALA A 19 -5.78 4.04 -2.95
C ALA A 19 -5.46 4.84 -4.23
N VAL A 20 -6.09 6.01 -4.41
CA VAL A 20 -5.85 6.88 -5.57
C VAL A 20 -4.52 7.64 -5.43
N LEU A 21 -4.33 8.35 -4.31
CA LEU A 21 -3.20 9.26 -4.12
C LEU A 21 -1.90 8.50 -3.84
N ALA A 22 -1.93 7.58 -2.88
CA ALA A 22 -0.77 6.73 -2.60
C ALA A 22 -0.57 5.67 -3.71
N GLY A 23 -1.62 5.31 -4.47
CA GLY A 23 -1.50 4.42 -5.62
C GLY A 23 -0.54 4.95 -6.69
N ALA A 24 -0.66 6.23 -7.05
CA ALA A 24 0.29 6.87 -7.96
C ALA A 24 1.72 6.92 -7.39
N ASP A 25 1.84 7.10 -6.08
CA ASP A 25 3.12 7.17 -5.36
C ASP A 25 3.85 5.79 -5.34
N PHE A 26 3.12 4.71 -5.04
CA PHE A 26 3.64 3.34 -5.16
C PHE A 26 3.94 2.96 -6.61
N GLY A 27 3.08 3.36 -7.55
CA GLY A 27 3.32 3.13 -8.97
C GLY A 27 4.57 3.83 -9.49
N GLY A 28 4.86 5.04 -9.01
CA GLY A 28 6.09 5.76 -9.31
C GLY A 28 7.33 4.95 -8.89
N GLY A 29 7.30 4.30 -7.73
CA GLY A 29 8.39 3.42 -7.31
C GLY A 29 8.55 2.16 -8.16
N LEU A 30 7.47 1.61 -8.69
CA LEU A 30 7.54 0.52 -9.67
C LEU A 30 8.15 1.00 -11.00
N TRP A 31 7.77 2.18 -11.49
CA TRP A 31 8.37 2.76 -12.69
C TRP A 31 9.84 3.13 -12.50
N ASP A 32 10.24 3.58 -11.31
CA ASP A 32 11.65 3.83 -10.95
C ASP A 32 12.49 2.53 -11.03
N LEU A 33 11.91 1.40 -10.61
CA LEU A 33 12.51 0.07 -10.71
C LEU A 33 12.62 -0.41 -12.17
N LEU A 34 11.55 -0.21 -12.95
CA LEU A 34 11.45 -0.67 -14.34
C LEU A 34 12.12 0.26 -15.36
N ALA A 35 12.54 1.46 -14.95
CA ALA A 35 13.20 2.42 -15.82
C ALA A 35 14.51 1.84 -16.38
N ILE A 36 14.54 1.59 -17.69
CA ILE A 36 15.68 1.02 -18.41
C ILE A 36 15.96 1.82 -19.69
N GLY A 37 17.21 1.74 -20.16
CA GLY A 37 17.64 2.41 -21.39
C GLY A 37 18.01 3.89 -21.21
N PRO A 38 18.16 4.64 -22.32
CA PRO A 38 18.77 5.97 -22.32
C PRO A 38 18.01 7.02 -21.50
N ARG A 39 16.68 6.86 -21.37
CA ARG A 39 15.80 7.80 -20.64
C ARG A 39 15.60 7.44 -19.18
N ALA A 40 16.27 6.40 -18.68
CA ALA A 40 16.02 5.87 -17.35
C ALA A 40 16.43 6.85 -16.23
N ALA A 41 17.44 7.70 -16.47
CA ALA A 41 17.82 8.75 -15.51
C ALA A 41 16.72 9.82 -15.43
N ASP A 42 16.29 10.35 -16.58
CA ASP A 42 15.25 11.37 -16.68
C ASP A 42 13.92 10.90 -16.07
N GLN A 43 13.52 9.65 -16.32
CA GLN A 43 12.32 9.06 -15.74
C GLN A 43 12.38 9.03 -14.22
N ARG A 44 13.50 8.60 -13.63
CA ARG A 44 13.67 8.55 -12.17
C ARG A 44 13.69 9.94 -11.56
N GLN A 45 14.31 10.90 -12.22
CA GLN A 45 14.30 12.29 -11.79
C GLN A 45 12.87 12.86 -11.78
N ALA A 46 12.11 12.66 -12.86
CA ALA A 46 10.72 13.09 -12.94
C ALA A 46 9.86 12.46 -11.82
N ILE A 47 10.05 11.17 -11.53
CA ILE A 47 9.36 10.48 -10.43
C ILE A 47 9.73 11.10 -9.08
N ALA A 48 11.02 11.35 -8.82
CA ALA A 48 11.49 11.93 -7.58
C ALA A 48 10.94 13.35 -7.35
N GLU A 49 10.92 14.19 -8.38
CA GLU A 49 10.39 15.56 -8.34
C GLU A 49 8.86 15.57 -8.13
N ALA A 50 8.14 14.69 -8.84
CA ALA A 50 6.68 14.64 -8.76
C ALA A 50 6.16 14.04 -7.44
N MET A 51 6.85 13.05 -6.87
CA MET A 51 6.40 12.32 -5.67
C MET A 51 6.97 12.88 -4.37
N GLY A 52 8.15 13.49 -4.40
CA GLY A 52 8.84 14.00 -3.21
C GLY A 52 8.00 14.90 -2.28
N PRO A 53 7.18 15.84 -2.80
CA PRO A 53 6.38 16.72 -1.95
C PRO A 53 5.12 16.06 -1.37
N VAL A 54 4.62 14.97 -1.97
CA VAL A 54 3.27 14.46 -1.71
C VAL A 54 3.25 13.10 -1.01
N TRP A 55 4.33 12.32 -1.06
CA TRP A 55 4.34 10.95 -0.55
C TRP A 55 4.02 10.86 0.95
N GLU A 56 4.56 11.77 1.78
CA GLU A 56 4.28 11.81 3.22
C GLU A 56 2.80 12.13 3.50
N ALA A 57 2.27 13.11 2.76
CA ALA A 57 0.88 13.54 2.89
C ALA A 57 -0.10 12.41 2.53
N ASN A 58 0.25 11.57 1.55
CA ASN A 58 -0.59 10.46 1.11
C ASN A 58 -0.83 9.44 2.24
N HIS A 59 0.13 9.22 3.14
CA HIS A 59 0.00 8.23 4.22
C HIS A 59 -0.99 8.66 5.32
N VAL A 60 -1.32 9.95 5.42
CA VAL A 60 -2.31 10.46 6.36
C VAL A 60 -3.68 9.80 6.15
N TRP A 61 -4.05 9.51 4.91
CA TRP A 61 -5.31 8.84 4.57
C TRP A 61 -5.38 7.41 5.11
N LEU A 62 -4.27 6.68 5.09
CA LEU A 62 -4.20 5.34 5.67
C LEU A 62 -4.28 5.41 7.20
N ILE A 63 -3.56 6.35 7.82
CA ILE A 63 -3.59 6.54 9.28
C ILE A 63 -5.02 6.91 9.73
N PHE A 64 -5.69 7.83 9.02
CA PHE A 64 -7.07 8.19 9.31
C PHE A 64 -8.01 7.00 9.20
N MET A 65 -7.86 6.16 8.16
CA MET A 65 -8.64 4.92 8.01
C MET A 65 -8.43 3.98 9.20
N ILE A 66 -7.18 3.73 9.60
CA ILE A 66 -6.83 2.82 10.70
C ILE A 66 -7.37 3.32 12.04
N VAL A 67 -7.08 4.59 12.38
CA VAL A 67 -7.52 5.20 13.65
C VAL A 67 -9.04 5.29 13.69
N GLY A 68 -9.66 5.71 12.59
CA GLY A 68 -11.11 5.81 12.49
C GLY A 68 -11.80 4.45 12.64
N LEU A 69 -11.25 3.39 12.03
CA LEU A 69 -11.76 2.03 12.19
C LEU A 69 -11.62 1.53 13.64
N PHE A 70 -10.46 1.78 14.27
CA PHE A 70 -10.21 1.43 15.67
C PHE A 70 -11.17 2.16 16.62
N THR A 71 -11.42 3.45 16.41
CA THR A 71 -12.28 4.26 17.28
C THR A 71 -13.76 3.96 17.07
N ALA A 72 -14.22 3.84 15.82
CA ALA A 72 -15.64 3.68 15.52
C ALA A 72 -16.11 2.22 15.57
N PHE A 73 -15.23 1.27 15.24
CA PHE A 73 -15.56 -0.16 15.12
C PHE A 73 -14.48 -1.05 15.78
N PRO A 74 -14.23 -0.92 17.10
CA PRO A 74 -13.11 -1.57 17.77
C PRO A 74 -13.12 -3.11 17.68
N SER A 75 -14.30 -3.74 17.73
CA SER A 75 -14.43 -5.19 17.57
C SER A 75 -14.01 -5.65 16.17
N THR A 76 -14.48 -4.96 15.13
CA THR A 76 -14.11 -5.22 13.73
C THR A 76 -12.62 -5.00 13.52
N PHE A 77 -12.07 -3.92 14.06
CA PHE A 77 -10.63 -3.64 14.01
C PHE A 77 -9.82 -4.79 14.61
N GLY A 78 -10.18 -5.28 15.80
CA GLY A 78 -9.47 -6.39 16.44
C GLY A 78 -9.49 -7.68 15.63
N ILE A 79 -10.63 -8.01 15.01
CA ILE A 79 -10.76 -9.18 14.13
C ILE A 79 -9.88 -9.04 12.90
N LEU A 80 -9.92 -7.88 12.23
CA LEU A 80 -9.14 -7.62 11.02
C LEU A 80 -7.64 -7.58 11.32
N ALA A 81 -7.22 -6.97 12.43
CA ALA A 81 -5.82 -6.91 12.85
C ALA A 81 -5.22 -8.31 13.07
N LEU A 82 -6.01 -9.24 13.63
CA LEU A 82 -5.58 -10.63 13.81
C LEU A 82 -5.61 -11.42 12.50
N ALA A 83 -6.70 -11.33 11.75
CA ALA A 83 -6.88 -12.07 10.50
C ALA A 83 -5.88 -11.66 9.41
N LEU A 84 -5.51 -10.39 9.38
CA LEU A 84 -4.66 -9.78 8.38
C LEU A 84 -3.28 -9.39 8.94
N TYR A 85 -2.89 -9.99 10.07
CA TYR A 85 -1.65 -9.65 10.75
C TYR A 85 -0.44 -9.69 9.81
N LEU A 86 -0.25 -10.81 9.09
CA LEU A 86 0.88 -10.98 8.19
C LEU A 86 0.84 -10.04 6.98
N PRO A 87 -0.23 -9.98 6.16
CA PRO A 87 -0.26 -9.08 5.02
C PRO A 87 -0.09 -7.60 5.43
N LEU A 88 -0.72 -7.15 6.52
CA LEU A 88 -0.57 -5.78 6.99
C LEU A 88 0.83 -5.49 7.53
N THR A 89 1.47 -6.44 8.22
CA THR A 89 2.85 -6.29 8.71
C THR A 89 3.85 -6.18 7.55
N ILE A 90 3.68 -6.97 6.50
CA ILE A 90 4.52 -6.89 5.31
C ILE A 90 4.30 -5.57 4.58
N ALA A 91 3.04 -5.15 4.40
CA ALA A 91 2.72 -3.86 3.79
C ALA A 91 3.32 -2.68 4.57
N MET A 92 3.21 -2.69 5.90
CA MET A 92 3.77 -1.68 6.79
C MET A 92 5.31 -1.65 6.72
N THR A 93 5.96 -2.82 6.73
CA THR A 93 7.41 -2.90 6.54
C THR A 93 7.82 -2.28 5.21
N GLY A 94 7.08 -2.56 4.13
CA GLY A 94 7.30 -1.93 2.83
C GLY A 94 7.15 -0.41 2.88
N ILE A 95 6.12 0.13 3.53
CA ILE A 95 5.94 1.58 3.71
C ILE A 95 7.17 2.22 4.39
N VAL A 96 7.64 1.62 5.47
CA VAL A 96 8.81 2.12 6.23
C VAL A 96 10.08 2.05 5.39
N LEU A 97 10.34 0.90 4.75
CA LEU A 97 11.52 0.71 3.90
C LEU A 97 11.51 1.65 2.71
N ARG A 98 10.34 1.93 2.14
CA ARG A 98 10.17 2.88 1.04
C ARG A 98 10.53 4.30 1.47
N GLY A 99 9.98 4.76 2.60
CA GLY A 99 10.29 6.09 3.14
C GLY A 99 11.76 6.24 3.50
N ALA A 100 12.35 5.22 4.13
CA ALA A 100 13.78 5.17 4.43
C ALA A 100 14.63 5.26 3.15
N ALA A 101 14.32 4.43 2.15
CA ALA A 101 15.04 4.43 0.88
C ALA A 101 14.95 5.78 0.15
N PHE A 102 13.78 6.44 0.18
CA PHE A 102 13.59 7.76 -0.40
C PHE A 102 14.48 8.80 0.30
N ALA A 103 14.47 8.84 1.63
CA ALA A 103 15.28 9.76 2.43
C ALA A 103 16.80 9.54 2.25
N PHE A 104 17.25 8.28 2.26
CA PHE A 104 18.67 7.96 2.10
C PHE A 104 19.19 8.20 0.67
N ARG A 105 18.35 8.03 -0.35
CA ARG A 105 18.70 8.40 -1.75
C ARG A 105 18.97 9.89 -1.91
N GLY A 106 18.25 10.76 -1.21
CA GLY A 106 18.46 12.21 -1.27
C GLY A 106 19.80 12.68 -0.67
N HIS A 107 20.38 11.91 0.25
CA HIS A 107 21.63 12.26 0.94
C HIS A 107 22.87 11.59 0.34
N ALA A 108 22.71 10.48 -0.39
CA ALA A 108 23.82 9.74 -1.00
C ALA A 108 24.23 10.35 -2.35
N GLN A 109 25.03 11.42 -2.33
CA GLN A 109 25.51 12.11 -3.54
C GLN A 109 26.36 11.24 -4.48
N GLU A 110 26.91 10.11 -4.02
CA GLU A 110 27.86 9.27 -4.79
C GLU A 110 27.30 7.90 -5.24
N ALA A 111 26.11 7.52 -4.79
CA ALA A 111 25.52 6.19 -5.05
C ALA A 111 24.11 6.26 -5.66
N ALA A 112 23.80 7.34 -6.40
CA ALA A 112 22.47 7.64 -6.94
C ALA A 112 22.13 6.88 -8.25
N GLY A 113 22.63 5.65 -8.40
CA GLY A 113 22.37 4.80 -9.56
C GLY A 113 21.31 3.71 -9.27
N PRO A 114 20.66 3.15 -10.31
CA PRO A 114 19.68 2.06 -10.20
C PRO A 114 20.19 0.78 -9.52
N LEU A 115 21.51 0.60 -9.44
CA LEU A 115 22.19 -0.51 -8.76
C LEU A 115 22.45 -0.24 -7.27
N SER A 116 22.04 0.93 -6.77
CA SER A 116 22.10 1.23 -5.35
C SER A 116 21.16 0.29 -4.60
N PRO A 117 21.60 -0.32 -3.49
CA PRO A 117 20.71 -1.10 -2.61
C PRO A 117 19.42 -0.35 -2.28
N TRP A 118 19.47 0.98 -2.14
CA TRP A 118 18.32 1.82 -1.85
C TRP A 118 17.34 1.97 -3.02
N GLY A 119 17.82 1.94 -4.27
CA GLY A 119 16.94 1.93 -5.45
C GLY A 119 16.15 0.63 -5.56
N ALA A 120 16.82 -0.51 -5.34
CA ALA A 120 16.18 -1.81 -5.32
C ALA A 120 15.17 -1.94 -4.16
N ILE A 121 15.52 -1.47 -2.96
CA ILE A 121 14.61 -1.44 -1.80
C ILE A 121 13.39 -0.57 -2.10
N PHE A 122 13.58 0.63 -2.66
CA PHE A 122 12.48 1.53 -3.00
C PHE A 122 11.49 0.89 -3.98
N GLY A 123 11.99 0.30 -5.06
CA GLY A 123 11.15 -0.37 -6.06
C GLY A 123 10.43 -1.61 -5.52
N ALA A 124 11.16 -2.47 -4.80
CA ALA A 124 10.59 -3.68 -4.21
C ALA A 124 9.52 -3.35 -3.16
N ALA A 125 9.81 -2.41 -2.26
CA ALA A 125 8.84 -1.95 -1.27
C ALA A 125 7.60 -1.32 -1.92
N SER A 126 7.79 -0.54 -2.98
CA SER A 126 6.69 0.08 -3.74
C SER A 126 5.81 -0.92 -4.49
N SER A 127 6.28 -2.16 -4.70
CA SER A 127 5.51 -3.24 -5.32
C SER A 127 4.86 -4.16 -4.27
N ILE A 128 5.63 -4.51 -3.23
CA ILE A 128 5.18 -5.42 -2.16
C ILE A 128 4.05 -4.79 -1.34
N THR A 129 4.13 -3.50 -1.00
CA THR A 129 3.09 -2.83 -0.21
C THR A 129 1.71 -2.87 -0.87
N PRO A 130 1.50 -2.37 -2.10
CA PRO A 130 0.18 -2.44 -2.74
C PRO A 130 -0.27 -3.88 -3.00
N PHE A 131 0.65 -4.81 -3.27
CA PHE A 131 0.31 -6.23 -3.40
C PHE A 131 -0.36 -6.77 -2.13
N PHE A 132 0.26 -6.59 -0.96
CA PHE A 132 -0.29 -7.11 0.30
C PHE A 132 -1.49 -6.31 0.82
N LEU A 133 -1.60 -5.02 0.51
CA LEU A 133 -2.83 -4.27 0.75
C LEU A 133 -3.99 -4.79 -0.11
N GLY A 134 -3.71 -5.13 -1.37
CA GLY A 134 -4.67 -5.76 -2.28
C GLY A 134 -5.11 -7.15 -1.80
N THR A 135 -4.17 -8.00 -1.37
CA THR A 135 -4.50 -9.33 -0.84
C THR A 135 -5.30 -9.24 0.46
N ALA A 136 -5.02 -8.25 1.31
CA ALA A 136 -5.80 -7.95 2.51
C ALA A 136 -7.25 -7.54 2.15
N ALA A 137 -7.43 -6.64 1.18
CA ALA A 137 -8.75 -6.27 0.70
C ALA A 137 -9.51 -7.47 0.11
N ALA A 138 -8.82 -8.34 -0.64
CA ALA A 138 -9.39 -9.56 -1.18
C ALA A 138 -9.90 -10.50 -0.08
N ALA A 139 -9.15 -10.68 1.00
CA ALA A 139 -9.54 -11.51 2.13
C ALA A 139 -10.80 -11.01 2.85
N VAL A 140 -10.97 -9.67 2.93
CA VAL A 140 -12.17 -9.05 3.49
C VAL A 140 -13.37 -9.30 2.58
N VAL A 141 -13.21 -9.12 1.26
CA VAL A 141 -14.30 -9.26 0.28
C VAL A 141 -14.67 -10.73 0.04
N SER A 142 -13.71 -11.66 0.13
CA SER A 142 -13.96 -13.09 -0.14
C SER A 142 -14.83 -13.77 0.91
N GLY A 143 -15.10 -13.11 2.04
CA GLY A 143 -15.86 -13.70 3.16
C GLY A 143 -15.12 -14.88 3.83
N SER A 144 -13.82 -15.02 3.59
CA SER A 144 -13.02 -16.11 4.15
C SER A 144 -12.70 -15.92 5.63
N ILE A 145 -12.79 -14.69 6.12
CA ILE A 145 -12.61 -14.34 7.54
C ILE A 145 -13.90 -14.73 8.28
N LYS A 146 -13.84 -15.86 8.99
CA LYS A 146 -14.97 -16.39 9.76
C LYS A 146 -14.83 -16.00 11.22
N VAL A 147 -15.94 -15.54 11.80
CA VAL A 147 -16.01 -15.11 13.21
C VAL A 147 -17.05 -15.95 13.91
N THR A 148 -16.64 -16.64 14.99
CA THR A 148 -17.52 -17.49 15.80
C THR A 148 -17.44 -17.01 17.25
N GLY A 149 -18.57 -16.62 17.85
CA GLY A 149 -18.61 -16.15 19.24
C GLY A 149 -17.78 -14.89 19.50
N GLY A 150 -17.65 -14.01 18.49
CA GLY A 150 -16.84 -12.78 18.58
C GLY A 150 -15.32 -13.01 18.50
N ARG A 151 -14.88 -14.23 18.20
CA ARG A 151 -13.46 -14.58 18.02
C ARG A 151 -13.19 -15.02 16.58
N LEU A 152 -11.97 -14.77 16.12
CA LEU A 152 -11.50 -15.25 14.83
C LEU A 152 -11.50 -16.78 14.84
N ALA A 153 -12.21 -17.39 13.89
CA ALA A 153 -12.32 -18.84 13.74
C ALA A 153 -11.71 -19.35 12.42
N SER A 154 -11.28 -18.44 11.54
CA SER A 154 -10.59 -18.79 10.31
C SER A 154 -9.09 -18.99 10.51
N ASP A 155 -8.49 -19.81 9.67
CA ASP A 155 -7.05 -20.05 9.65
C ASP A 155 -6.25 -18.78 9.38
N PHE A 156 -4.97 -18.79 9.78
CA PHE A 156 -4.05 -17.67 9.63
C PHE A 156 -3.87 -17.21 8.18
N THR A 157 -3.98 -18.12 7.22
CA THR A 157 -3.82 -17.85 5.78
C THR A 157 -5.14 -17.54 5.06
N ALA A 158 -6.25 -17.50 5.80
CA ALA A 158 -7.58 -17.42 5.21
C ALA A 158 -7.78 -16.13 4.39
N GLY A 159 -8.22 -16.31 3.15
CA GLY A 159 -8.56 -15.21 2.23
C GLY A 159 -7.35 -14.61 1.51
N TRP A 160 -6.28 -14.25 2.22
CA TRP A 160 -5.17 -13.48 1.64
C TRP A 160 -4.14 -14.35 0.90
N ALA A 161 -3.90 -15.59 1.34
CA ALA A 161 -2.97 -16.52 0.68
C ALA A 161 -3.69 -17.46 -0.31
N THR A 162 -4.66 -16.92 -1.04
CA THR A 162 -5.46 -17.67 -2.04
C THR A 162 -5.11 -17.20 -3.45
N PRO A 163 -5.38 -17.99 -4.51
CA PRO A 163 -5.23 -17.51 -5.89
C PRO A 163 -6.01 -16.22 -6.16
N TYR A 164 -7.22 -16.10 -5.59
CA TYR A 164 -8.01 -14.87 -5.64
C TYR A 164 -7.27 -13.69 -4.97
N GLY A 165 -6.75 -13.90 -3.76
CA GLY A 165 -5.93 -12.91 -3.06
C GLY A 165 -4.73 -12.46 -3.88
N GLY A 166 -3.98 -13.41 -4.47
CA GLY A 166 -2.84 -13.12 -5.32
C GLY A 166 -3.20 -12.33 -6.58
N LEU A 167 -4.33 -12.65 -7.23
CA LEU A 167 -4.82 -11.91 -8.39
C LEU A 167 -5.22 -10.48 -8.05
N VAL A 168 -5.93 -10.27 -6.93
CA VAL A 168 -6.29 -8.92 -6.47
C VAL A 168 -5.05 -8.13 -6.03
N GLY A 169 -4.07 -8.79 -5.42
CA GLY A 169 -2.77 -8.17 -5.10
C GLY A 169 -2.02 -7.73 -6.36
N ALA A 170 -1.93 -8.59 -7.38
CA ALA A 170 -1.33 -8.24 -8.67
C ALA A 170 -2.09 -7.11 -9.37
N PHE A 171 -3.42 -7.14 -9.31
CA PHE A 171 -4.27 -6.06 -9.80
C PHE A 171 -4.00 -4.74 -9.07
N ALA A 172 -3.83 -4.76 -7.75
CA ALA A 172 -3.48 -3.58 -6.96
C ALA A 172 -2.12 -2.98 -7.38
N VAL A 173 -1.12 -3.82 -7.69
CA VAL A 173 0.16 -3.34 -8.25
C VAL A 173 -0.05 -2.73 -9.63
N ALA A 174 -0.80 -3.40 -10.51
CA ALA A 174 -1.05 -2.92 -11.87
C ALA A 174 -1.81 -1.59 -11.91
N ILE A 175 -2.82 -1.42 -11.04
CA ILE A 175 -3.57 -0.16 -10.97
C ILE A 175 -2.71 0.97 -10.40
N CYS A 176 -1.81 0.69 -9.45
CA CYS A 176 -0.83 1.67 -8.99
C CYS A 176 0.09 2.11 -10.13
N ALA A 177 0.62 1.15 -10.91
CA ALA A 177 1.44 1.41 -12.09
C ALA A 177 0.71 2.31 -13.11
N TYR A 178 -0.57 1.99 -13.37
CA TYR A 178 -1.42 2.78 -14.26
C TYR A 178 -1.63 4.21 -13.74
N LEU A 179 -2.00 4.37 -12.47
CA LEU A 179 -2.20 5.69 -11.86
C LEU A 179 -0.95 6.56 -11.94
N ALA A 180 0.21 5.99 -11.67
CA ALA A 180 1.49 6.69 -11.80
C ALA A 180 1.77 7.11 -13.24
N ALA A 181 1.54 6.22 -14.22
CA ALA A 181 1.74 6.52 -15.64
C ALA A 181 0.78 7.61 -16.16
N THR A 182 -0.40 7.76 -15.56
CA THR A 182 -1.33 8.86 -15.90
C THR A 182 -1.03 10.17 -15.18
N TYR A 183 -0.35 10.11 -14.04
CA TYR A 183 -0.01 11.27 -13.23
C TYR A 183 1.30 11.95 -13.69
N LEU A 184 2.27 11.15 -14.14
CA LEU A 184 3.56 11.58 -14.70
C LEU A 184 3.43 12.02 -16.16
#